data_AF-A0A8J5FY32-F1
#
_entry.id   AF-A0A8J5FY32-F1
#
_cell.length_a   1.000
_cell.length_b   1.000
_cell.length_c   1.000
_cell.angle_alpha   90.00
_cell.angle_beta   90.00
_cell.angle_gamma   90.00
#
_symmetry.space_group_name_H-M   'P 1'
#
loop_
_entity.id
_entity.type
_entity.pdbx_description
1 polymer ?
#
loop_
_entity_poly.entity_id
_entity_poly.type
_entity_poly.pdbx_seq_one_letter_code
_entity_poly.pdbx_strand_id
1 'polypeptide(L)'
;MTIFMCKCGIRVIFMHLVLIRPHPAIWRLVHGMAIVYLVALTFLLFQNRDDARQFMKYLHPALGVELPERSYGADCRIYVPENPKNRWIQDSRDQYTKERLDSVIDQYTKRLDSVTTVLF
;
A
#
# COMPACT_ATOMS: atom_id res chain seq x y z
N MET A 1 -17.22 -28.25 -14.21
CA MET A 1 -16.84 -27.29 -15.27
C MET A 1 -16.18 -26.00 -14.74
N THR A 2 -16.68 -25.43 -13.64
CA THR A 2 -16.18 -24.17 -13.02
C THR A 2 -14.74 -24.23 -12.50
N ILE A 3 -14.26 -25.39 -12.03
CA ILE A 3 -12.89 -25.57 -11.54
C ILE A 3 -11.85 -25.54 -12.68
N PHE A 4 -12.24 -25.90 -13.91
CA PHE A 4 -11.35 -25.95 -15.07
C PHE A 4 -11.13 -24.57 -15.70
N MET A 5 -12.19 -23.76 -15.76
CA MET A 5 -12.13 -22.35 -16.18
C MET A 5 -11.30 -21.49 -15.19
N CYS A 6 -11.41 -21.75 -13.88
CA CYS A 6 -10.58 -21.08 -12.89
C CYS A 6 -9.09 -21.51 -12.98
N LYS A 7 -8.83 -22.78 -13.34
CA LYS A 7 -7.48 -23.29 -13.62
C LYS A 7 -6.83 -22.70 -14.87
N CYS A 8 -7.59 -22.36 -15.91
CA CYS A 8 -7.05 -21.66 -17.10
C CYS A 8 -6.76 -20.18 -16.82
N GLY A 9 -7.61 -19.49 -16.04
CA GLY A 9 -7.38 -18.09 -15.67
C GLY A 9 -6.16 -17.87 -14.77
N ILE A 10 -5.96 -18.73 -13.78
CA ILE A 10 -4.79 -18.68 -12.87
C ILE A 10 -3.49 -19.06 -13.61
N ARG A 11 -3.58 -19.88 -14.67
CA ARG A 11 -2.44 -20.25 -15.53
C ARG A 11 -1.92 -19.11 -16.40
N VAL A 12 -2.78 -18.19 -16.82
CA VAL A 12 -2.42 -17.11 -17.76
C VAL A 12 -1.70 -15.96 -17.06
N ILE A 13 -1.99 -15.70 -15.78
CA ILE A 13 -1.39 -14.60 -15.01
C ILE A 13 -0.04 -14.94 -14.37
N PHE A 14 0.21 -16.22 -14.03
CA PHE A 14 1.49 -16.67 -13.50
C PHE A 14 2.64 -16.65 -14.55
N MET A 15 2.30 -16.49 -15.83
CA MET A 15 3.21 -16.61 -16.97
C MET A 15 4.27 -15.50 -17.06
N HIS A 16 4.10 -14.36 -16.37
CA HIS A 16 4.93 -13.18 -16.67
C HIS A 16 6.21 -13.00 -15.82
N LEU A 17 6.47 -13.77 -14.75
CA LEU A 17 7.59 -13.42 -13.83
C LEU A 17 8.48 -14.55 -13.25
N VAL A 18 8.27 -15.85 -13.50
CA VAL A 18 9.13 -16.89 -12.91
C VAL A 18 9.66 -17.83 -13.98
N LEU A 19 10.73 -17.40 -14.63
CA LEU A 19 11.49 -18.17 -15.61
C LEU A 19 12.13 -19.40 -14.94
N ILE A 20 11.89 -20.56 -15.55
CA ILE A 20 12.57 -21.87 -15.39
C ILE A 20 12.02 -22.79 -14.28
N ARG A 21 11.05 -23.65 -14.69
CA ARG A 21 10.39 -24.79 -14.00
C ARG A 21 9.61 -24.46 -12.71
N PRO A 22 8.26 -24.39 -12.74
CA PRO A 22 7.46 -24.25 -11.53
C PRO A 22 7.46 -25.59 -10.78
N HIS A 23 8.38 -25.76 -9.84
CA HIS A 23 8.41 -26.95 -8.99
C HIS A 23 7.12 -26.98 -8.14
N PRO A 24 6.34 -28.08 -8.14
CA PRO A 24 5.07 -28.20 -7.40
C PRO A 24 5.21 -28.09 -5.88
N ALA A 25 6.43 -27.95 -5.36
CA ALA A 25 6.68 -27.57 -3.97
C ALA A 25 6.50 -26.08 -3.71
N ILE A 26 6.79 -25.17 -4.64
CA ILE A 26 6.68 -23.71 -4.38
C ILE A 26 5.23 -23.35 -4.05
N TRP A 27 4.27 -23.90 -4.79
CA TRP A 27 2.85 -23.73 -4.52
C TRP A 27 2.42 -24.30 -3.15
N ARG A 28 3.02 -25.42 -2.73
CA ARG A 28 2.74 -26.01 -1.40
C ARG A 28 3.35 -25.19 -0.27
N LEU A 29 4.52 -24.61 -0.48
CA LEU A 29 5.19 -23.75 0.50
C LEU A 29 4.45 -22.41 0.67
N VAL A 30 4.05 -21.75 -0.42
CA VAL A 30 3.30 -20.49 -0.33
C VAL A 30 1.93 -20.71 0.33
N HIS A 31 1.26 -21.82 0.02
CA HIS A 31 -0.02 -22.14 0.64
C HIS A 31 0.14 -22.51 2.12
N GLY A 32 1.18 -23.25 2.48
CA GLY A 32 1.51 -23.55 3.87
C GLY A 32 1.81 -22.28 4.67
N MET A 33 2.63 -21.38 4.13
CA MET A 33 2.95 -20.10 4.78
C MET A 33 1.71 -19.21 4.94
N ALA A 34 0.83 -19.18 3.94
CA ALA A 34 -0.43 -18.44 4.01
C ALA A 34 -1.37 -18.98 5.11
N ILE A 35 -1.51 -20.31 5.24
CA ILE A 35 -2.34 -20.92 6.29
C ILE A 35 -1.75 -20.62 7.68
N VAL A 36 -0.44 -20.80 7.85
CA VAL A 36 0.24 -20.51 9.13
C VAL A 36 0.07 -19.04 9.52
N TYR A 37 0.19 -18.12 8.55
CA TYR A 37 -0.05 -16.70 8.76
C TYR A 37 -1.50 -16.41 9.18
N LEU A 38 -2.48 -17.04 8.53
CA LEU A 38 -3.89 -16.88 8.86
C LEU A 38 -4.19 -17.37 10.29
N VAL A 39 -3.67 -18.54 10.68
CA VAL A 39 -3.86 -19.10 12.02
C VAL A 39 -3.21 -18.22 13.08
N ALA A 40 -1.99 -17.73 12.84
CA ALA A 40 -1.31 -16.81 13.76
C ALA A 40 -2.09 -15.50 13.96
N LEU A 41 -2.63 -14.92 12.88
CA LEU A 41 -3.49 -13.73 12.96
C LEU A 41 -4.79 -13.99 13.72
N THR A 42 -5.42 -15.14 13.49
CA THR A 42 -6.67 -15.49 14.17
C THR A 42 -6.46 -15.68 15.67
N PHE A 43 -5.34 -16.30 16.05
CA PHE A 43 -4.95 -16.42 17.46
C PHE A 43 -4.68 -15.05 18.09
N LEU A 44 -3.98 -14.15 17.38
CA LEU A 44 -3.72 -12.79 17.84
C LEU A 44 -5.01 -11.98 18.06
N LEU A 45 -6.06 -12.25 17.27
CA LEU A 45 -7.35 -11.56 17.36
C LEU A 45 -8.15 -11.97 18.60
N PHE A 46 -8.00 -13.21 19.07
CA PHE A 46 -8.71 -13.73 20.26
C PHE A 46 -7.90 -13.60 21.56
N GLN A 47 -6.64 -13.17 21.51
CA GLN A 47 -5.79 -12.94 22.68
C GLN A 47 -6.17 -11.63 23.39
N ASN A 48 -6.08 -11.58 24.72
CA ASN A 48 -6.29 -10.36 25.51
C ASN A 48 -5.36 -9.22 25.05
N ARG A 49 -5.83 -7.96 25.18
CA ARG A 49 -5.12 -6.75 24.73
C ARG A 49 -3.69 -6.66 25.30
N ASP A 50 -3.50 -7.07 26.55
CA ASP A 50 -2.22 -7.02 27.26
C ASP A 50 -1.24 -8.08 26.74
N ASP A 51 -1.71 -9.31 26.50
CA ASP A 51 -0.93 -10.41 25.96
C ASP A 51 -0.54 -10.14 24.49
N ALA A 52 -1.45 -9.56 23.70
CA ALA A 52 -1.18 -9.12 22.34
C ALA A 52 -0.08 -8.05 22.32
N ARG A 53 -0.03 -7.16 23.32
CA ARG A 53 1.03 -6.16 23.46
C ARG A 53 2.39 -6.78 23.75
N GLN A 54 2.45 -7.85 24.55
CA GLN A 54 3.66 -8.64 24.74
C GLN A 54 4.06 -9.43 23.48
N PHE A 55 3.10 -9.97 22.72
CA PHE A 55 3.40 -10.69 21.48
C PHE A 55 3.95 -9.76 20.39
N MET A 56 3.38 -8.57 20.23
CA MET A 56 3.87 -7.57 19.27
C MET A 56 5.32 -7.13 19.54
N LYS A 57 5.81 -7.21 20.80
CA LYS A 57 7.22 -6.96 21.14
C LYS A 57 8.18 -7.96 20.48
N TYR A 58 7.75 -9.22 20.28
CA TYR A 58 8.59 -10.23 19.62
C TYR A 58 8.70 -10.01 18.11
N LEU A 59 7.69 -9.41 17.48
CA LEU A 59 7.68 -9.16 16.04
C LEU A 59 8.43 -7.86 15.67
N HIS A 60 8.31 -6.82 16.50
CA HIS A 60 9.09 -5.60 16.32
C HIS A 60 9.30 -4.89 17.67
N PRO A 61 10.56 -4.77 18.15
CA PRO A 61 10.86 -4.21 19.48
C PRO A 61 10.43 -2.74 19.67
N ALA A 62 10.14 -2.02 18.58
CA ALA A 62 9.70 -0.63 18.61
C ALA A 62 8.19 -0.46 18.91
N LEU A 63 7.38 -1.52 18.89
CA LEU A 63 5.92 -1.46 19.08
C LEU A 63 5.46 -1.78 20.52
N GLY A 64 6.40 -1.99 21.45
CA GLY A 64 6.14 -2.41 22.82
C GLY A 64 5.82 -1.30 23.83
N VAL A 65 5.98 -0.04 23.45
CA VAL A 65 5.75 1.13 24.31
C VAL A 65 4.26 1.47 24.28
N GLU A 66 3.66 1.78 25.43
CA GLU A 66 2.33 2.39 25.51
C GLU A 66 2.26 3.62 24.62
N LEU A 67 1.69 3.47 23.42
CA LEU A 67 1.30 4.62 22.62
C LEU A 67 0.33 5.43 23.48
N PRO A 68 0.53 6.74 23.65
CA PRO A 68 -0.47 7.59 24.29
C PRO A 68 -1.77 7.36 23.55
N GLU A 69 -2.86 7.07 24.27
CA GLU A 69 -4.16 6.76 23.71
C GLU A 69 -4.58 7.91 22.77
N ARG A 70 -4.31 7.74 21.48
CA ARG A 70 -4.75 8.67 20.45
C ARG A 70 -6.18 8.27 20.16
N SER A 71 -7.12 9.09 20.60
CA SER A 71 -8.52 8.89 20.21
C SER A 71 -8.67 9.22 18.72
N TYR A 72 -8.54 8.18 17.89
CA TYR A 72 -8.65 8.25 16.42
C TYR A 72 -10.05 8.67 15.94
N GLY A 73 -11.02 8.81 16.85
CA GLY A 73 -12.39 9.27 16.57
C GLY A 73 -12.90 10.39 17.48
N ALA A 74 -12.06 10.99 18.34
CA ALA A 74 -12.50 12.11 19.19
C ALA A 74 -12.71 13.40 18.38
N ASP A 75 -12.12 13.51 17.20
CA ASP A 75 -12.17 14.72 16.41
C ASP A 75 -12.46 14.41 14.93
N CYS A 76 -13.76 14.41 14.57
CA CYS A 76 -14.23 14.28 13.19
C CYS A 76 -14.09 15.57 12.37
N ARG A 77 -13.49 16.63 12.94
CA ARG A 77 -13.30 17.90 12.23
C ARG A 77 -12.28 17.70 11.12
N ILE A 78 -12.76 17.95 9.89
CA ILE A 78 -11.94 17.94 8.67
C ILE A 78 -10.79 18.96 8.77
N TYR A 79 -10.97 20.02 9.57
CA TYR A 79 -9.98 21.06 9.79
C TYR A 79 -9.66 21.22 11.28
N VAL A 80 -8.41 20.91 11.65
CA VAL A 80 -7.85 21.14 12.99
C VAL A 80 -6.83 22.29 12.88
N PRO A 81 -7.15 23.50 13.41
CA PRO A 81 -6.26 24.66 13.32
C PRO A 81 -5.01 24.55 14.23
N GLU A 82 -5.02 23.63 15.19
CA GLU A 82 -3.93 23.44 16.16
C GLU A 82 -2.71 22.72 15.57
N ASN A 83 -2.86 22.07 14.41
CA ASN A 83 -1.76 21.42 13.71
C ASN A 83 -1.59 21.99 12.29
N PRO A 84 -0.55 22.80 12.03
CA PRO A 84 -0.29 23.36 10.70
C PRO A 84 0.13 22.31 9.66
N LYS A 85 0.37 21.05 10.08
CA LYS A 85 0.63 19.90 9.19
C LYS A 85 -0.57 18.96 9.10
N ASN A 86 -1.79 19.48 9.18
CA ASN A 86 -2.98 18.67 8.96
C ASN A 86 -3.06 18.20 7.49
N ARG A 87 -3.81 17.12 7.24
CA ARG A 87 -3.96 16.53 5.90
C ARG A 87 -4.51 17.54 4.89
N TRP A 88 -5.32 18.48 5.34
CA TRP A 88 -5.96 19.48 4.50
C TRP A 88 -4.97 20.52 3.94
N ILE A 89 -4.04 21.02 4.78
CA ILE A 89 -2.96 21.93 4.36
C ILE A 89 -1.97 21.19 3.44
N GLN A 90 -1.75 19.90 3.68
CA GLN A 90 -0.91 19.08 2.82
C GLN A 90 -1.55 18.87 1.44
N ASP A 91 -2.81 18.44 1.39
CA ASP A 91 -3.55 18.20 0.14
C ASP A 91 -3.68 19.47 -0.72
N SER A 92 -3.97 20.61 -0.10
CA SER A 92 -4.03 21.91 -0.79
C SER A 92 -2.68 22.37 -1.35
N ARG A 93 -1.57 22.13 -0.65
CA ARG A 93 -0.22 22.42 -1.15
C ARG A 93 0.16 21.51 -2.32
N ASP A 94 -0.22 20.24 -2.25
CA ASP A 94 0.05 19.25 -3.30
C ASP A 94 -0.75 19.57 -4.57
N GLN A 95 -2.00 20.03 -4.46
CA GLN A 95 -2.78 20.52 -5.60
C GLN A 95 -2.14 21.76 -6.25
N TYR A 96 -1.76 22.76 -5.48
CA TYR A 96 -1.08 23.95 -6.01
C TYR A 96 0.21 23.59 -6.75
N THR A 97 0.99 22.66 -6.19
CA THR A 97 2.24 22.19 -6.82
C THR A 97 1.96 21.45 -8.12
N LYS A 98 0.87 20.65 -8.18
CA LYS A 98 0.45 19.95 -9.38
C LYS A 98 -0.01 20.91 -10.49
N GLU A 99 -0.91 21.85 -10.18
CA GLU A 99 -1.38 22.84 -11.15
C GLU A 99 -0.23 23.72 -11.69
N ARG A 100 0.72 24.05 -10.82
CA ARG A 100 1.93 24.80 -11.21
C ARG A 100 2.90 23.95 -12.03
N LEU A 101 3.04 22.66 -11.73
CA LEU A 101 3.89 21.77 -12.53
C LEU A 101 3.28 21.51 -13.92
N ASP A 102 1.97 21.26 -13.98
CA ASP A 102 1.25 20.98 -15.23
C ASP A 102 1.28 22.19 -16.19
N SER A 103 1.16 23.42 -15.67
CA SER A 103 1.30 24.64 -16.49
C SER A 103 2.73 24.85 -17.01
N VAL A 104 3.73 24.51 -16.21
CA VAL A 104 5.14 24.56 -16.63
C VAL A 104 5.43 23.50 -17.68
N ILE A 105 4.95 22.27 -17.50
CA ILE A 105 5.10 21.19 -18.49
C ILE A 105 4.42 21.57 -19.80
N ASP A 106 3.19 22.10 -19.78
CA ASP A 106 2.50 22.58 -20.98
C ASP A 106 3.30 23.65 -21.72
N GLN A 107 3.92 24.59 -20.98
CA GLN A 107 4.80 25.60 -21.57
C GLN A 107 6.01 24.98 -22.26
N TYR A 108 6.65 23.97 -21.66
CA TYR A 108 7.78 23.28 -22.25
C TYR A 108 7.38 22.43 -23.46
N THR A 109 6.25 21.71 -23.38
CA THR A 109 5.71 20.91 -24.48
C THR A 109 5.41 21.79 -25.70
N LYS A 110 4.72 22.92 -25.52
CA LYS A 110 4.46 23.88 -26.61
C LYS A 110 5.75 24.42 -27.24
N ARG A 111 6.79 24.62 -26.43
CA ARG A 111 8.09 25.07 -26.92
C ARG A 111 8.83 23.96 -27.69
N LEU A 112 8.74 22.71 -27.25
CA LEU A 112 9.28 21.55 -27.95
C LEU A 112 8.58 21.30 -29.29
N ASP A 113 7.25 21.39 -29.33
CA ASP A 113 6.46 21.26 -30.57
C ASP A 113 6.85 22.35 -31.58
N SER A 114 7.01 23.60 -31.12
CA SER A 114 7.43 24.71 -31.98
C SER A 114 8.84 24.53 -32.57
N VAL A 115 9.80 23.98 -31.82
CA VAL A 115 11.16 23.73 -32.32
C VAL A 115 11.16 22.57 -33.32
N THR A 116 10.34 21.55 -33.07
CA THR A 116 10.19 20.41 -33.98
C THR A 116 9.64 20.85 -35.34
N THR A 117 8.62 21.73 -35.37
CA THR A 117 8.07 22.27 -36.63
C THR A 117 9.03 23.17 -37.40
N VAL A 118 10.08 23.72 -36.78
CA VAL A 118 11.10 24.54 -37.48
C VAL A 118 12.27 23.68 -37.97
N LEU A 119 12.48 22.52 -37.36
CA LEU A 119 13.53 21.57 -37.74
C LEU A 119 13.09 20.54 -38.81
N PHE A 120 11.82 20.55 -39.22
CA PHE A 120 11.26 19.80 -40.34
C PHE A 120 10.62 20.75 -41.35
#